data_AF-A0A060URC9-F1
#
_entry.id   AF-A0A060URC9-F1
#
_cell.length_a   1.000
_cell.length_b   1.000
_cell.length_c   1.000
_cell.angle_alpha   90.00
_cell.angle_beta   90.00
_cell.angle_gamma   90.00
#
_symmetry.space_group_name_H-M   'P 1'
#
loop_
_entity.id
_entity.type
_entity.pdbx_description
1 polymer ?
#
loop_
_entity_poly.entity_id
_entity_poly.type
_entity_poly.pdbx_seq_one_letter_code
_entity_poly.pdbx_strand_id
1 'polypeptide(L)' 'MNESDRQTRISQLHNHRHALLQQRDRRGASIATIDMELNVVRSELQALYETGRKPPQHSFAPKATMPQLV' A
#
# COMPACT_ATOMS: atom_id res chain seq x y z
N MET A 1 3.90 -1.55 -13.34
CA MET A 1 3.39 -0.18 -13.08
C MET A 1 4.60 0.72 -12.89
N ASN A 2 4.68 1.84 -13.59
CA ASN A 2 5.81 2.76 -13.43
C ASN A 2 5.66 3.58 -12.15
N GLU A 3 6.74 4.16 -11.65
CA GLU A 3 6.73 4.96 -10.42
C GLU A 3 5.80 6.19 -10.55
N SER A 4 5.78 6.84 -11.72
CA SER A 4 4.86 7.93 -12.01
C SER A 4 3.40 7.50 -11.94
N ASP A 5 3.06 6.35 -12.55
CA ASP A 5 1.71 5.79 -12.50
C ASP A 5 1.30 5.48 -11.05
N ARG A 6 2.22 4.92 -10.28
CA ARG A 6 2.02 4.58 -8.87
C ARG A 6 1.73 5.82 -8.04
N GLN A 7 2.51 6.89 -8.23
CA GLN A 7 2.28 8.16 -7.52
C GLN A 7 0.95 8.79 -7.91
N THR A 8 0.60 8.79 -9.19
CA THR A 8 -0.72 9.25 -9.65
C THR A 8 -1.84 8.45 -8.98
N ARG A 9 -1.71 7.13 -8.88
CA ARG A 9 -2.71 6.27 -8.24
C ARG A 9 -2.84 6.54 -6.74
N ILE A 10 -1.72 6.75 -6.04
CA ILE A 10 -1.70 7.14 -4.62
C ILE A 10 -2.47 8.45 -4.43
N SER A 11 -2.20 9.47 -5.24
CA SER A 11 -2.93 10.76 -5.16
C SER A 11 -4.44 10.61 -5.39
N GLN A 12 -4.84 9.80 -6.38
CA GLN A 12 -6.26 9.50 -6.64
C GLN A 12 -6.94 8.84 -5.43
N LEU A 13 -6.30 7.84 -4.83
CA LEU A 13 -6.83 7.13 -3.66
C LEU A 13 -6.93 8.03 -2.43
N HIS A 14 -5.96 8.91 -2.21
CA HIS A 14 -6.04 9.92 -1.14
C HIS A 14 -7.23 10.84 -1.34
N ASN A 15 -7.41 11.40 -2.54
CA ASN A 15 -8.55 12.26 -2.84
C ASN A 15 -9.88 11.55 -2.65
N HIS A 16 -9.98 10.29 -3.09
CA HIS A 16 -11.18 9.48 -2.94
C HIS A 16 -11.49 9.19 -1.46
N ARG A 17 -10.48 8.84 -0.65
CA ARG A 17 -10.64 8.69 0.81
C ARG A 17 -11.17 9.97 1.45
N HIS A 18 -10.66 11.14 1.07
CA HIS A 18 -11.13 12.42 1.61
C HIS A 18 -12.59 12.68 1.24
N ALA A 19 -13.01 12.39 0.02
CA ALA A 19 -14.41 12.51 -0.39
C ALA A 19 -15.33 11.59 0.42
N LEU A 20 -14.94 10.33 0.62
CA LEU A 20 -15.71 9.36 1.42
C LEU A 20 -15.85 9.78 2.88
N LEU A 21 -14.78 10.28 3.50
CA LEU A 21 -14.83 10.81 4.87
C LEU A 21 -15.77 12.01 4.97
N GLN A 22 -15.72 12.94 4.02
CA GLN A 22 -16.65 14.07 3.97
C GLN A 22 -18.10 13.62 3.77
N GLN A 23 -18.33 12.60 2.93
CA GLN A 23 -19.67 12.04 2.70
C GLN A 23 -20.23 11.35 3.95
N ARG A 24 -19.37 10.64 4.70
CA ARG A 24 -19.73 10.05 6.00
C ARG A 24 -20.17 11.11 6.98
N ASP A 25 -19.40 12.18 7.08
CA ASP A 25 -19.66 13.28 8.00
C ASP A 25 -20.93 14.06 7.61
N ARG A 26 -21.28 14.09 6.32
CA ARG A 26 -22.47 14.80 5.78
C ARG A 26 -23.80 14.03 5.86
N ARG A 27 -23.85 12.80 6.39
CA ARG A 27 -25.05 11.95 6.52
C ARG A 27 -26.00 11.99 5.30
N GLY A 28 -25.62 11.27 4.24
CA GLY A 28 -26.48 11.05 3.06
C GLY A 28 -26.39 9.65 2.42
N ALA A 29 -25.49 8.79 2.88
CA ALA A 29 -25.34 7.41 2.39
C ALA A 29 -25.22 6.42 3.56
N SER A 30 -25.53 5.15 3.30
CA SER A 30 -25.38 4.08 4.29
C SER A 30 -23.95 4.06 4.83
N ILE A 31 -23.81 4.26 6.14
CA ILE A 31 -22.50 4.29 6.83
C ILE A 31 -21.70 3.01 6.50
N ALA A 32 -22.39 1.86 6.43
CA ALA A 32 -21.77 0.58 6.09
C ALA A 32 -21.16 0.55 4.69
N THR A 33 -21.80 1.18 3.70
CA THR A 33 -21.27 1.27 2.33
C THR A 33 -20.01 2.12 2.28
N ILE A 34 -20.01 3.28 2.97
CA ILE A 34 -18.84 4.16 3.03
C ILE A 34 -17.67 3.47 3.73
N ASP A 35 -17.92 2.71 4.80
CA ASP A 35 -16.87 1.99 5.53
C ASP A 35 -16.28 0.86 4.68
N MET A 36 -17.08 0.17 3.86
CA MET A 36 -16.58 -0.81 2.89
C MET A 36 -15.67 -0.16 1.85
N GLU A 37 -16.07 0.99 1.28
CA GLU A 37 -15.25 1.72 0.30
C GLU A 37 -13.95 2.25 0.92
N LEU A 38 -14.01 2.76 2.16
CA LEU A 38 -12.81 3.17 2.91
C LEU A 38 -11.85 2.00 3.19
N ASN A 39 -12.37 0.79 3.40
CA ASN A 39 -11.53 -0.40 3.57
C ASN A 39 -10.82 -0.78 2.26
N VAL A 40 -11.51 -0.73 1.12
CA VAL A 40 -10.91 -0.98 -0.20
C VAL A 40 -9.78 0.01 -0.48
N VAL A 41 -10.04 1.30 -0.29
CA VAL A 41 -9.02 2.35 -0.50
C VAL A 41 -7.80 2.15 0.40
N ARG A 42 -8.02 1.72 1.65
CA ARG A 42 -6.93 1.45 2.60
C ARG A 42 -6.07 0.27 2.13
N SER A 43 -6.70 -0.83 1.74
CA SER A 43 -5.99 -2.01 1.24
C SER A 43 -5.19 -1.70 -0.03
N GLU A 44 -5.74 -0.90 -0.94
CA GLU A 44 -5.04 -0.53 -2.17
C GLU A 44 -3.84 0.40 -1.89
N LEU A 45 -4.01 1.40 -1.02
CA LEU A 45 -2.88 2.23 -0.57
C LEU A 45 -1.78 1.39 0.07
N GLN A 46 -2.14 0.45 0.95
CA GLN A 46 -1.18 -0.44 1.61
C GLN A 46 -0.39 -1.26 0.59
N ALA A 47 -1.07 -1.88 -0.38
CA ALA A 47 -0.41 -2.66 -1.42
C ALA A 47 0.56 -1.81 -2.27
N LEU A 48 0.19 -0.57 -2.61
CA LEU A 48 1.05 0.35 -3.35
C LEU A 48 2.28 0.80 -2.54
N TYR A 49 2.15 0.94 -1.22
CA TYR A 49 3.27 1.24 -0.35
C TYR A 49 4.20 0.04 -0.16
N GLU A 50 3.65 -1.17 0.04
CA GLU A 50 4.43 -2.41 0.17
C GLU A 50 5.20 -2.75 -1.11
N THR A 51 4.57 -2.57 -2.27
CA THR A 51 5.19 -2.80 -3.58
C THR A 51 6.40 -1.88 -3.80
N GLY A 52 6.32 -0.63 -3.35
CA GLY A 52 7.44 0.32 -3.42
C GLY A 52 8.47 0.18 -2.30
N ARG A 53 8.16 -0.60 -1.25
CA ARG A 53 9.06 -0.86 -0.12
C ARG A 53 9.92 -2.09 -0.30
N LYS A 54 9.77 -2.85 -1.39
CA LYS A 54 10.56 -4.07 -1.64
C LYS A 54 12.04 -3.71 -1.45
N PRO A 55 12.70 -4.15 -0.36
CA PRO A 55 14.11 -3.87 -0.20
C PRO A 55 14.81 -4.52 -1.40
N PRO A 56 15.90 -3.94 -1.92
CA PRO A 56 16.75 -4.68 -2.83
C PRO A 56 17.01 -6.02 -2.14
N GLN A 57 16.63 -7.12 -2.79
CA GLN A 57 16.98 -8.45 -2.31
C GLN A 57 18.50 -8.48 -2.31
N HIS A 58 19.09 -8.09 -1.18
CA HIS A 58 20.48 -8.32 -0.90
C HIS A 58 20.60 -9.81 -1.00
N SER A 59 21.17 -10.25 -2.12
CA SER A 59 21.52 -11.63 -2.34
C SER A 59 22.45 -11.96 -1.18
N PHE A 60 21.92 -12.59 -0.15
CA PHE A 60 22.72 -13.31 0.81
C PHE A 60 23.33 -14.44 0.00
N ALA A 61 24.45 -14.15 -0.66
CA ALA A 61 25.38 -15.18 -1.07
C ALA A 61 25.64 -15.99 0.21
N PRO A 62 25.33 -17.30 0.24
CA PRO A 62 25.77 -18.13 1.34
C PRO A 62 27.28 -18.14 1.23
N LYS A 63 27.96 -17.28 2.00
CA LYS A 63 29.40 -17.33 2.17
C LYS A 63 29.64 -18.66 2.84
N ALA A 64 30.04 -19.65 2.03
CA ALA A 64 30.33 -21.00 2.48
C ALA A 64 31.28 -20.91 3.67
N THR A 65 30.76 -21.19 4.86
CA THR A 65 31.56 -21.42 6.05
C THR A 65 32.38 -22.67 5.76
N MET A 66 33.64 -22.49 5.41
CA MET A 66 34.59 -23.60 5.40
C MET A 66 34.75 -24.08 6.84
N PRO A 67 34.56 -25.38 7.13
CA PRO A 67 34.90 -25.91 8.44
C PRO A 67 36.41 -25.83 8.61
N GLN A 68 36.81 -25.15 9.68
CA GLN A 68 38.16 -25.15 10.21
C GLN A 68 38.51 -26.59 10.60
N LEU A 69 39.56 -27.15 9.99
CA LEU A 69 40.08 -28.48 10.32
C LEU A 69 41.60 -28.40 10.49
N VAL A 70 42.01 -28.74 11.72
CA VAL A 70 43.34 -28.92 12.35
C VAL A 70 44.33 -27.76 12.40
#